data_AF-A0A6G9AX75-F1
#
_entry.id   AF-A0A6G9AX75-F1
#
_cell.length_a   1.000
_cell.length_b   1.000
_cell.length_c   1.000
_cell.angle_alpha   90.00
_cell.angle_beta   90.00
_cell.angle_gamma   90.00
#
_symmetry.space_group_name_H-M   'P 1'
#
loop_
_entity.id
_entity.type
_entity.pdbx_description
1 polymer ?
#
loop_
_entity_poly.entity_id
_entity_poly.type
_entity_poly.pdbx_seq_one_letter_code
_entity_poly.pdbx_strand_id
1 'polypeptide(L)'
;MNQDIVYKSIFFGGIYAVFFLMTYLIGRKVSSSLAIRLAVGCWVGLMVIMLIFGSTSSTLLFIPSFIASLFVFRKKEDSSLQQFFSSNQLYKSTVVPEQVSELLGSHYYSCAEGTLTTQSGEVVQYNWWQGMTSSMVSTGKSHFNTFSHYLAISFGPNVVSEEFRRIARAKMDTSGFTFRQKFKRFFVLDTETPIRIEETQDGSFVIIWQTYHDALHFAYYLNWLKTNRLTRAEVKPVEEQVVSLEKVDSVRPAERDVSSPLTTESTDHPVLHSSRPQHEQALGQPPKLQTRSRY
;
A
#
# COMPACT_ATOMS: atom_id res chain seq x y z
N MET A 1 -57.14 -10.81 3.40
CA MET A 1 -56.02 -9.84 3.57
C MET A 1 -56.23 -8.73 2.56
N ASN A 2 -56.24 -7.47 2.98
CA ASN A 2 -56.62 -6.35 2.12
C ASN A 2 -55.53 -6.14 1.04
N GLN A 3 -55.88 -6.20 -0.25
CA GLN A 3 -54.91 -6.11 -1.35
C GLN A 3 -54.04 -4.85 -1.26
N ASP A 4 -54.61 -3.74 -0.79
CA ASP A 4 -53.91 -2.48 -0.53
C ASP A 4 -52.80 -2.59 0.50
N ILE A 5 -53.00 -3.41 1.55
CA ILE A 5 -51.99 -3.60 2.59
C ILE A 5 -50.82 -4.38 2.01
N VAL A 6 -51.09 -5.42 1.22
CA VAL A 6 -50.06 -6.22 0.55
C VAL A 6 -49.25 -5.37 -0.43
N TYR A 7 -49.93 -4.57 -1.26
CA TYR A 7 -49.28 -3.70 -2.22
C TYR A 7 -48.39 -2.64 -1.54
N LYS A 8 -48.89 -1.97 -0.49
CA LYS A 8 -48.11 -1.00 0.29
C LYS A 8 -46.89 -1.65 0.94
N SER A 9 -47.05 -2.83 1.55
CA SER A 9 -45.94 -3.56 2.16
C SER A 9 -44.85 -3.94 1.16
N ILE A 10 -45.22 -4.42 -0.03
CA ILE A 10 -44.26 -4.79 -1.07
C ILE A 10 -43.55 -3.55 -1.61
N PHE A 11 -44.31 -2.49 -1.93
CA PHE A 11 -43.77 -1.26 -2.51
C PHE A 11 -42.78 -0.56 -1.57
N PHE A 12 -43.19 -0.29 -0.33
CA PHE A 12 -42.32 0.36 0.66
C PHE A 12 -41.17 -0.54 1.11
N GLY A 13 -41.42 -1.85 1.25
CA GLY A 13 -40.37 -2.83 1.55
C GLY A 13 -39.27 -2.87 0.48
N GLY A 14 -39.65 -2.83 -0.80
CA GLY A 14 -38.72 -2.76 -1.92
C GLY A 14 -37.86 -1.49 -1.90
N ILE A 15 -38.48 -0.33 -1.63
CA ILE A 15 -37.77 0.95 -1.49
C ILE A 15 -36.74 0.88 -0.36
N TYR A 16 -37.13 0.39 0.82
CA TYR A 16 -36.20 0.26 1.95
C TYR A 16 -35.06 -0.70 1.64
N ALA A 17 -35.34 -1.84 0.99
CA ALA A 17 -34.31 -2.80 0.60
C ALA A 17 -33.26 -2.18 -0.33
N VAL A 18 -33.68 -1.36 -1.30
CA VAL A 18 -32.76 -0.62 -2.18
C VAL A 18 -31.91 0.36 -1.38
N PHE A 19 -32.50 1.11 -0.44
CA PHE A 19 -31.75 2.03 0.41
C PHE A 19 -30.76 1.30 1.34
N PHE A 20 -31.15 0.19 1.97
CA PHE A 20 -30.23 -0.63 2.77
C PHE A 20 -29.07 -1.18 1.94
N LEU A 21 -29.36 -1.65 0.72
CA LEU A 21 -28.33 -2.12 -0.20
C LEU A 21 -27.37 -0.98 -0.56
N MET A 22 -27.88 0.22 -0.88
CA MET A 22 -27.05 1.39 -1.15
C MET A 22 -26.19 1.79 0.05
N THR A 23 -26.74 1.84 1.26
CA THR A 23 -25.99 2.09 2.50
C THR A 23 -24.90 1.07 2.72
N TYR A 24 -25.21 -0.20 2.51
CA TYR A 24 -24.26 -1.29 2.64
C TYR A 24 -23.13 -1.16 1.62
N LEU A 25 -23.45 -0.90 0.34
CA LEU A 25 -22.47 -0.71 -0.72
C LEU A 25 -21.57 0.50 -0.47
N ILE A 26 -22.14 1.62 0.00
CA ILE A 26 -21.39 2.84 0.37
C ILE A 26 -20.47 2.56 1.57
N GLY A 27 -20.99 1.98 2.65
CA GLY A 27 -20.19 1.67 3.82
C GLY A 27 -19.08 0.65 3.53
N ARG A 28 -19.34 -0.30 2.61
CA ARG A 28 -18.36 -1.31 2.20
C ARG A 28 -17.16 -0.70 1.47
N LYS A 29 -17.32 0.44 0.79
CA LYS A 29 -16.19 1.16 0.19
C LYS A 29 -15.20 1.66 1.24
N VAL A 30 -15.68 2.02 2.44
CA VAL A 30 -14.84 2.55 3.52
C VAL A 30 -14.31 1.43 4.41
N SER A 31 -15.18 0.53 4.88
CA SER A 31 -14.79 -0.62 5.70
C SER A 31 -15.94 -1.62 5.80
N SER A 32 -15.62 -2.92 5.76
CA SER A 32 -16.60 -3.99 5.96
C SER A 32 -17.32 -3.90 7.32
N SER A 33 -16.62 -3.44 8.37
CA SER A 33 -17.21 -3.23 9.70
C SER A 33 -18.15 -2.03 9.74
N LEU A 34 -17.79 -0.94 9.04
CA LEU A 34 -18.62 0.26 8.97
C LEU A 34 -19.90 0.01 8.18
N ALA A 35 -19.84 -0.79 7.11
CA ALA A 35 -21.00 -1.17 6.30
C ALA A 35 -22.11 -1.81 7.15
N ILE A 36 -21.74 -2.76 8.01
CA ILE A 36 -22.68 -3.45 8.89
C ILE A 36 -23.26 -2.48 9.92
N ARG A 37 -22.41 -1.66 10.55
CA ARG A 37 -22.85 -0.67 11.55
C ARG A 37 -23.83 0.36 10.95
N LEU A 38 -23.55 0.85 9.75
CA LEU A 38 -24.42 1.81 9.06
C LEU A 38 -25.74 1.17 8.62
N ALA A 39 -25.70 -0.06 8.08
CA ALA A 39 -26.92 -0.78 7.70
C ALA A 39 -27.82 -1.05 8.92
N VAL A 40 -27.24 -1.53 10.03
CA VAL A 40 -27.97 -1.75 11.29
C VAL A 40 -28.49 -0.43 11.86
N GLY A 41 -27.67 0.63 11.85
CA GLY A 41 -28.08 1.96 12.32
C GLY A 41 -29.25 2.55 11.53
N CYS A 42 -29.22 2.45 10.19
CA CYS A 42 -30.34 2.83 9.34
C CYS A 42 -31.61 2.02 9.65
N TRP A 43 -31.47 0.74 9.99
CA TRP A 43 -32.59 -0.13 10.28
C TRP A 43 -33.26 0.23 11.60
N VAL A 44 -32.46 0.45 12.64
CA VAL A 44 -32.96 0.94 13.93
C VAL A 44 -33.63 2.30 13.77
N GLY A 45 -33.00 3.23 13.03
CA GLY A 45 -33.58 4.55 12.76
C GLY A 45 -34.93 4.47 12.03
N LEU A 46 -35.03 3.63 11.00
CA LEU A 46 -36.29 3.38 10.28
C LEU A 46 -37.36 2.83 11.23
N MET A 47 -37.03 1.85 12.08
CA MET A 47 -37.98 1.27 13.03
C MET A 47 -38.51 2.30 14.02
N VAL A 48 -37.66 3.20 14.52
CA VAL A 48 -38.08 4.30 15.39
C VAL A 48 -39.05 5.24 14.66
N ILE A 49 -38.76 5.61 13.42
CA ILE A 49 -39.65 6.49 12.63
C ILE A 49 -40.99 5.80 12.35
N MET A 50 -40.98 4.50 12.01
CA MET A 50 -42.20 3.72 11.78
C MET A 50 -43.09 3.63 13.02
N LEU A 51 -42.48 3.48 14.21
CA LEU A 51 -43.21 3.45 15.48
C LEU A 51 -43.90 4.77 15.81
N ILE A 52 -43.32 5.91 15.42
CA ILE A 52 -43.84 7.24 15.76
C ILE A 52 -44.88 7.74 14.74
N PHE A 53 -44.64 7.57 13.44
CA PHE A 53 -45.40 8.25 12.38
C PHE A 53 -46.27 7.33 11.51
N GLY A 54 -46.18 6.01 11.71
CA GLY A 54 -46.87 5.03 10.85
C GLY A 54 -46.22 4.87 9.46
N SER A 55 -46.70 3.90 8.69
CA SER A 55 -45.99 3.34 7.52
C SER A 55 -45.85 4.28 6.31
N THR A 56 -46.86 5.09 6.02
CA THR A 56 -46.81 5.99 4.85
C THR A 56 -45.94 7.22 5.12
N SER A 57 -46.11 7.82 6.30
CA SER A 57 -45.37 9.01 6.74
C SER A 57 -43.90 8.70 7.03
N SER A 58 -43.60 7.48 7.50
CA SER A 58 -42.22 7.07 7.77
C SER A 58 -41.34 7.07 6.53
N THR A 59 -41.90 6.70 5.37
CA THR A 59 -41.15 6.72 4.10
C THR A 59 -40.78 8.14 3.68
N LEU A 60 -41.71 9.09 3.83
CA LEU A 60 -41.49 10.49 3.47
C LEU A 60 -40.44 11.15 4.37
N LEU A 61 -40.31 10.74 5.63
CA LEU A 61 -39.30 11.24 6.56
C LEU A 61 -37.96 10.51 6.43
N PHE A 62 -37.99 9.21 6.11
CA PHE A 62 -36.78 8.40 5.99
C PHE A 62 -35.92 8.82 4.81
N ILE A 63 -36.51 9.10 3.63
CA ILE A 63 -35.75 9.49 2.44
C ILE A 63 -34.89 10.75 2.67
N PRO A 64 -35.44 11.90 3.13
CA PRO A 64 -34.63 13.09 3.38
C PRO A 64 -33.66 12.90 4.55
N SER A 65 -34.05 12.16 5.60
CA SER A 65 -33.12 11.80 6.70
C SER A 65 -31.94 10.97 6.19
N PHE A 66 -32.21 10.00 5.31
CA PHE A 66 -31.22 9.16 4.67
C PHE A 66 -30.28 10.00 3.78
N ILE A 67 -30.83 10.86 2.93
CA ILE A 67 -30.04 11.76 2.08
C ILE A 67 -29.17 12.69 2.94
N ALA A 68 -29.74 13.31 3.98
CA ALA A 68 -28.98 14.15 4.92
C ALA A 68 -27.85 13.36 5.59
N SER A 69 -28.11 12.11 5.97
CA SER A 69 -27.08 11.23 6.53
C SER A 69 -25.95 10.98 5.52
N LEU A 70 -26.25 10.77 4.24
CA LEU A 70 -25.22 10.60 3.20
C LEU A 70 -24.33 11.84 3.05
N PHE A 71 -24.88 13.04 3.22
CA PHE A 71 -24.09 14.28 3.21
C PHE A 71 -23.22 14.43 4.45
N VAL A 72 -23.71 14.06 5.63
CA VAL A 72 -22.92 14.07 6.88
C VAL A 72 -21.83 13.00 6.85
N PHE A 73 -22.10 11.82 6.27
CA PHE A 73 -21.16 10.71 6.15
C PHE A 73 -20.22 10.82 4.94
N ARG A 74 -20.44 11.79 4.04
CA ARG A 74 -19.45 12.17 3.02
C ARG A 74 -18.25 12.81 3.73
N LYS A 75 -17.34 11.97 4.20
CA LYS A 75 -16.01 12.39 4.62
C LYS A 75 -15.36 13.10 3.44
N LYS A 76 -14.91 14.34 3.62
CA LYS A 76 -13.98 15.02 2.69
C LYS A 76 -12.68 14.22 2.71
N GLU A 77 -12.49 13.36 1.72
CA GLU A 77 -11.41 12.37 1.72
C GLU A 77 -10.07 13.00 1.29
N ASP A 78 -10.10 14.08 0.49
CA ASP A 78 -8.89 14.64 -0.13
C ASP A 78 -8.06 15.57 0.77
N SER A 79 -8.66 16.25 1.76
CA SER A 79 -7.89 17.12 2.67
C SER A 79 -7.04 16.34 3.68
N SER A 80 -7.30 15.04 3.84
CA SER A 80 -6.67 14.22 4.86
C SER A 80 -5.20 13.91 4.57
N LEU A 81 -4.87 13.61 3.30
CA LEU A 81 -3.52 13.30 2.88
C LEU A 81 -2.63 14.53 2.86
N GLN A 82 -3.08 15.62 2.25
CA GLN A 82 -2.32 16.87 2.25
C GLN A 82 -2.03 17.34 3.69
N GLN A 83 -3.04 17.30 4.56
CA GLN A 83 -2.87 17.64 5.97
C GLN A 83 -1.87 16.70 6.66
N PHE A 84 -1.88 15.40 6.35
CA PHE A 84 -0.91 14.44 6.86
C PHE A 84 0.52 14.80 6.45
N PHE A 85 0.77 15.08 5.16
CA PHE A 85 2.10 15.46 4.66
C PHE A 85 2.60 16.75 5.32
N SER A 86 1.75 17.78 5.37
CA SER A 86 2.11 19.06 5.99
C SER A 86 2.35 18.92 7.50
N SER A 87 1.54 18.14 8.20
CA SER A 87 1.64 17.98 9.66
C SER A 87 2.86 17.16 10.08
N ASN A 88 3.32 16.23 9.23
CA ASN A 88 4.50 15.42 9.49
C ASN A 88 5.76 15.93 8.77
N GLN A 89 5.69 17.13 8.19
CA GLN A 89 6.81 17.77 7.48
C GLN A 89 7.44 16.88 6.40
N LEU A 90 6.60 16.08 5.74
CA LEU A 90 7.00 15.22 4.63
C LEU A 90 6.94 16.03 3.34
N TYR A 91 8.10 16.47 2.87
CA TYR A 91 8.21 17.30 1.67
C TYR A 91 8.94 16.53 0.57
N LYS A 92 8.65 16.89 -0.69
CA LYS A 92 9.34 16.29 -1.84
C LYS A 92 10.86 16.39 -1.64
N SER A 93 11.53 15.26 -1.76
CA SER A 93 12.98 15.15 -1.56
C SER A 93 13.72 15.97 -2.61
N THR A 94 14.81 16.63 -2.17
CA THR A 94 15.69 17.37 -3.09
C THR A 94 16.75 16.45 -3.67
N VAL A 95 17.15 15.43 -2.92
CA VAL A 95 18.18 14.46 -3.28
C VAL A 95 17.60 13.06 -3.17
N VAL A 96 17.31 12.45 -4.32
CA VAL A 96 16.77 11.09 -4.39
C VAL A 96 17.94 10.09 -4.33
N PRO A 97 18.02 9.21 -3.31
CA PRO A 97 19.07 8.20 -3.23
C PRO A 97 18.99 7.22 -4.41
N GLU A 98 20.02 7.19 -5.24
CA GLU A 98 20.02 6.44 -6.50
C GLU A 98 19.94 4.93 -6.29
N GLN A 99 20.69 4.38 -5.33
CA GLN A 99 20.69 2.95 -4.98
C GLN A 99 19.31 2.47 -4.52
N VAL A 100 18.59 3.28 -3.74
CA VAL A 100 17.24 2.96 -3.28
C VAL A 100 16.24 3.13 -4.42
N SER A 101 16.41 4.15 -5.25
CA SER A 101 15.57 4.40 -6.43
C SER A 101 15.67 3.25 -7.45
N GLU A 102 16.88 2.76 -7.71
CA GLU A 102 17.14 1.60 -8.56
C GLU A 102 16.50 0.34 -7.97
N LEU A 103 16.64 0.12 -6.66
CA LEU A 103 15.99 -0.98 -5.95
C LEU A 103 14.47 -0.95 -6.12
N LEU A 104 13.84 0.22 -6.01
CA LEU A 104 12.37 0.36 -6.06
C LEU A 104 11.81 0.45 -7.48
N GLY A 105 12.65 0.66 -8.50
CA GLY A 105 12.21 0.98 -9.86
C GLY A 105 11.82 2.45 -9.98
N SER A 106 12.81 3.30 -10.29
CA SER A 106 12.80 4.77 -10.20
C SER A 106 11.58 5.50 -10.79
N HIS A 107 10.93 4.95 -11.82
CA HIS A 107 9.78 5.57 -12.48
C HIS A 107 8.45 5.33 -11.77
N TYR A 108 8.37 4.40 -10.83
CA TYR A 108 7.12 4.06 -10.14
C TYR A 108 6.93 4.79 -8.82
N TYR A 109 7.98 5.39 -8.25
CA TYR A 109 7.97 5.94 -6.90
C TYR A 109 8.23 7.44 -6.87
N SER A 110 7.44 8.17 -6.08
CA SER A 110 7.75 9.54 -5.66
C SER A 110 8.49 9.51 -4.32
N CYS A 111 9.51 10.36 -4.16
CA CYS A 111 10.32 10.44 -2.95
C CYS A 111 10.03 11.73 -2.17
N ALA A 112 9.82 11.59 -0.87
CA ALA A 112 9.73 12.66 0.10
C ALA A 112 10.75 12.42 1.23
N GLU A 113 11.23 13.48 1.86
CA GLU A 113 12.11 13.40 3.03
C GLU A 113 11.30 13.66 4.30
N GLY A 114 11.65 12.93 5.37
CA GLY A 114 11.08 13.13 6.69
C GLY A 114 12.13 12.99 7.78
N THR A 115 11.80 13.53 8.95
CA THR A 115 12.62 13.38 10.15
C THR A 115 11.83 12.72 11.26
N LEU A 116 12.49 11.88 12.05
CA LEU A 116 11.95 11.25 13.25
C LEU A 116 12.86 11.55 14.42
N THR A 117 12.27 12.03 15.52
CA THR A 117 12.98 12.10 16.80
C THR A 117 12.86 10.75 17.49
N THR A 118 14.00 10.16 17.78
CA THR A 118 14.15 8.89 18.50
C THR A 118 13.86 9.07 20.00
N GLN A 119 13.77 7.97 20.75
CA GLN A 119 13.57 8.03 22.22
C GLN A 119 14.78 8.63 22.95
N SER A 120 15.98 8.56 22.36
CA SER A 120 17.19 9.21 22.84
C SER A 120 17.21 10.72 22.56
N GLY A 121 16.21 11.25 21.84
CA GLY A 121 16.16 12.65 21.40
C GLY A 121 16.95 12.93 20.13
N GLU A 122 17.62 11.93 19.55
CA GLU A 122 18.35 12.07 18.29
C GLU A 122 17.40 12.18 17.11
N VAL A 123 17.74 13.00 16.13
CA VAL A 123 16.97 13.15 14.89
C VAL A 123 17.52 12.20 13.83
N VAL A 124 16.65 11.34 13.31
CA VAL A 124 16.94 10.41 12.22
C VAL A 124 16.19 10.84 10.97
N GLN A 125 16.93 11.00 9.87
CA GLN A 125 16.36 11.24 8.55
C GLN A 125 15.95 9.93 7.89
N TYR A 126 14.83 9.96 7.19
CA TYR A 126 14.34 8.85 6.37
C TYR A 126 13.74 9.38 5.09
N ASN A 127 13.74 8.55 4.04
CA ASN A 127 13.03 8.83 2.81
C ASN A 127 11.73 8.04 2.77
N TRP A 128 10.68 8.73 2.39
CA TRP A 128 9.32 8.24 2.25
C TRP A 128 8.99 8.11 0.76
N TRP A 129 8.79 6.89 0.32
CA TRP A 129 8.60 6.54 -1.09
C TRP A 129 7.18 6.07 -1.34
N GLN A 130 6.50 6.64 -2.32
CA GLN A 130 5.14 6.25 -2.67
C GLN A 130 5.07 5.78 -4.11
N GLY A 131 4.64 4.53 -4.29
CA GLY A 131 4.52 3.92 -5.59
C GLY A 131 3.10 3.49 -5.93
N MET A 132 2.80 3.41 -7.21
CA MET A 132 1.55 2.82 -7.71
C MET A 132 1.81 2.01 -8.97
N THR A 133 1.19 0.84 -9.05
CA THR A 133 1.06 0.08 -10.29
C THR A 133 -0.41 0.02 -10.71
N SER A 134 -0.64 -0.01 -12.02
CA SER A 134 -1.96 -0.20 -12.60
C SER A 134 -1.94 -1.44 -13.47
N SER A 135 -2.90 -2.33 -13.27
CA SER A 135 -3.05 -3.56 -14.02
C SER A 135 -4.45 -3.65 -14.60
N MET A 136 -4.57 -4.14 -15.83
CA MET A 136 -5.86 -4.38 -16.45
C MET A 136 -6.23 -5.85 -16.29
N VAL A 137 -7.37 -6.13 -15.65
CA VAL A 137 -7.92 -7.47 -15.50
C VAL A 137 -9.14 -7.61 -16.41
N SER A 138 -9.13 -8.61 -17.28
CA SER A 138 -10.27 -8.95 -18.14
C SER A 138 -11.01 -10.17 -17.58
N THR A 139 -12.29 -10.01 -17.27
CA THR A 139 -13.18 -11.12 -16.92
C THR A 139 -14.24 -11.25 -18.01
N GLY A 140 -13.99 -12.14 -18.98
CA GLY A 140 -14.83 -12.27 -20.16
C GLY A 140 -14.73 -11.05 -21.07
N LYS A 141 -15.85 -10.35 -21.31
CA LYS A 141 -15.91 -9.12 -22.12
C LYS A 141 -15.67 -7.83 -21.32
N SER A 142 -15.54 -7.93 -20.00
CA SER A 142 -15.39 -6.77 -19.13
C SER A 142 -13.93 -6.55 -18.75
N HIS A 143 -13.48 -5.32 -18.87
CA HIS A 143 -12.14 -4.88 -18.47
C HIS A 143 -12.25 -3.98 -17.24
N PHE A 144 -11.44 -4.26 -16.22
CA PHE A 144 -11.35 -3.43 -15.02
C PHE A 144 -9.87 -3.13 -14.74
N ASN A 145 -9.58 -1.86 -14.48
CA ASN A 145 -8.26 -1.45 -14.03
C ASN A 145 -8.18 -1.60 -12.52
N THR A 146 -7.20 -2.35 -12.05
CA THR A 146 -6.86 -2.53 -10.65
C THR A 146 -5.58 -1.77 -10.33
N PHE A 147 -5.63 -0.93 -9.30
CA PHE A 147 -4.48 -0.18 -8.81
C PHE A 147 -3.93 -0.83 -7.56
N SER A 148 -2.62 -0.97 -7.46
CA SER A 148 -1.94 -1.38 -6.23
C SER A 148 -0.98 -0.29 -5.81
N HIS A 149 -1.12 0.18 -4.57
CA HIS A 149 -0.26 1.20 -4.00
C HIS A 149 0.79 0.58 -3.09
N TYR A 150 1.96 1.20 -3.06
CA TYR A 150 3.08 0.79 -2.26
C TYR A 150 3.62 1.98 -1.46
N LEU A 151 4.06 1.68 -0.26
CA LEU A 151 4.85 2.58 0.56
C LEU A 151 6.19 1.92 0.81
N ALA A 152 7.28 2.61 0.51
CA ALA A 152 8.59 2.21 1.00
C ALA A 152 9.17 3.29 1.90
N ILE A 153 9.90 2.87 2.94
CA ILE A 153 10.62 3.75 3.83
C ILE A 153 12.06 3.28 3.84
N SER A 154 12.97 4.20 3.54
CA SER A 154 14.40 3.92 3.51
C SER A 154 15.18 4.79 4.47
N PHE A 155 16.21 4.21 5.08
CA PHE A 155 17.18 4.89 5.92
C PHE A 155 18.54 4.80 5.25
N GLY A 156 19.33 5.87 5.38
CA GLY A 156 20.72 5.87 4.89
C GLY A 156 21.59 4.81 5.59
N PRO A 157 22.82 4.61 5.11
CA PRO A 157 23.72 3.61 5.65
C PRO A 157 24.07 3.90 7.11
N ASN A 158 24.09 2.85 7.93
CA ASN A 158 24.39 2.92 9.37
C ASN A 158 23.49 3.88 10.17
N VAL A 159 22.32 4.26 9.64
CA VAL A 159 21.39 5.14 10.34
C VAL A 159 20.54 4.39 11.35
N VAL A 160 20.17 3.14 11.06
CA VAL A 160 19.31 2.32 11.93
C VAL A 160 20.09 1.22 12.63
N SER A 161 19.79 0.98 13.90
CA SER A 161 20.38 -0.08 14.71
C SER A 161 20.01 -1.48 14.21
N GLU A 162 20.87 -2.47 14.48
CA GLU A 162 20.58 -3.88 14.18
C GLU A 162 19.35 -4.40 14.92
N GLU A 163 19.06 -3.85 16.10
CA GLU A 163 17.85 -4.19 16.84
C GLU A 163 16.59 -3.79 16.07
N PHE A 164 16.57 -2.58 15.50
CA PHE A 164 15.47 -2.14 14.65
C PHE A 164 15.35 -2.99 13.38
N ARG A 165 16.48 -3.30 12.72
CA ARG A 165 16.50 -4.18 11.54
C ARG A 165 15.92 -5.56 11.87
N ARG A 166 16.24 -6.12 13.04
CA ARG A 166 15.69 -7.38 13.53
C ARG A 166 14.18 -7.31 13.77
N ILE A 167 13.69 -6.24 14.41
CA ILE A 167 12.25 -6.02 14.64
C ILE A 167 11.50 -5.92 13.30
N ALA A 168 12.06 -5.19 12.33
CA ALA A 168 11.48 -5.06 11.00
C ALA A 168 11.41 -6.43 10.29
N ARG A 169 12.51 -7.19 10.28
CA ARG A 169 12.55 -8.55 9.68
C ARG A 169 11.57 -9.51 10.36
N ALA A 170 11.47 -9.46 11.69
CA ALA A 170 10.51 -10.27 12.45
C ALA A 170 9.06 -9.92 12.11
N LYS A 171 8.76 -8.64 11.81
CA LYS A 171 7.43 -8.22 11.35
C LYS A 171 7.05 -8.78 9.98
N MET A 172 8.03 -9.00 9.10
CA MET A 172 7.83 -9.63 7.79
C MET A 172 7.62 -11.16 7.91
N ASP A 173 8.17 -11.78 8.95
CA ASP A 173 8.01 -13.22 9.17
C ASP A 173 6.57 -13.57 9.54
N THR A 174 5.93 -14.31 8.63
CA THR A 174 4.52 -14.74 8.77
C THR A 174 4.39 -16.23 9.08
N SER A 175 5.51 -16.91 9.34
CA SER A 175 5.55 -18.34 9.69
C SER A 175 4.68 -18.66 10.90
N GLY A 176 4.72 -17.80 11.92
CA GLY A 176 3.97 -17.92 13.18
C GLY A 176 2.47 -17.57 13.10
N PHE A 177 1.93 -17.23 11.94
CA PHE A 177 0.52 -16.85 11.83
C PHE A 177 -0.41 -18.04 12.05
N THR A 178 -1.46 -17.81 12.83
CA THR A 178 -2.56 -18.76 13.02
C THR A 178 -3.33 -18.98 11.72
N PHE A 179 -4.03 -20.12 11.61
CA PHE A 179 -4.86 -20.42 10.43
C PHE A 179 -5.87 -19.29 10.12
N ARG A 180 -6.49 -18.70 11.15
CA ARG A 180 -7.44 -17.59 10.98
C ARG A 180 -6.78 -16.35 10.37
N GLN A 181 -5.55 -16.03 10.77
CA GLN A 181 -4.79 -14.91 10.21
C GLN A 181 -4.41 -15.19 8.76
N LYS A 182 -3.89 -16.38 8.47
CA LYS A 182 -3.56 -16.82 7.10
C LYS A 182 -4.80 -16.78 6.19
N PHE A 183 -5.94 -17.26 6.67
CA PHE A 183 -7.21 -17.21 5.95
C PHE A 183 -7.67 -15.77 5.71
N LYS A 184 -7.66 -14.90 6.74
CA LYS A 184 -8.02 -13.48 6.56
C LYS A 184 -7.14 -12.80 5.51
N ARG A 185 -5.83 -13.08 5.51
CA ARG A 185 -4.85 -12.54 4.57
C ARG A 185 -5.11 -12.98 3.12
N PHE A 186 -5.71 -14.15 2.93
CA PHE A 186 -6.09 -14.63 1.60
C PHE A 186 -7.25 -13.82 1.00
N PHE A 187 -8.17 -13.33 1.83
CA PHE A 187 -9.36 -12.59 1.39
C PHE A 187 -9.24 -11.06 1.52
N VAL A 188 -8.28 -10.58 2.30
CA VAL A 188 -8.10 -9.15 2.60
C VAL A 188 -6.65 -8.78 2.35
N LEU A 189 -6.45 -7.68 1.63
CA LEU A 189 -5.15 -7.09 1.42
C LEU A 189 -4.47 -6.82 2.77
N ASP A 190 -3.31 -7.42 2.97
CA ASP A 190 -2.49 -7.21 4.16
C ASP A 190 -1.65 -5.96 3.99
N THR A 191 -2.07 -4.89 4.66
CA THR A 191 -1.37 -3.61 4.63
C THR A 191 -0.40 -3.45 5.79
N GLU A 192 -0.42 -4.32 6.79
CA GLU A 192 0.36 -4.13 8.02
C GLU A 192 1.72 -4.82 7.95
N THR A 193 1.77 -5.99 7.33
CA THR A 193 3.00 -6.78 7.19
C THR A 193 3.84 -6.25 6.02
N PRO A 194 5.14 -5.96 6.22
CA PRO A 194 6.04 -5.66 5.11
C PRO A 194 6.02 -6.78 4.07
N ILE A 195 6.07 -6.42 2.79
CA ILE A 195 6.13 -7.36 1.67
C ILE A 195 7.57 -7.64 1.25
N ARG A 196 8.48 -6.69 1.51
CA ARG A 196 9.91 -6.81 1.24
C ARG A 196 10.69 -5.94 2.23
N ILE A 197 11.82 -6.47 2.69
CA ILE A 197 12.83 -5.73 3.46
C ILE A 197 14.17 -6.05 2.83
N GLU A 198 14.97 -5.02 2.56
CA GLU A 198 16.23 -5.20 1.87
C GLU A 198 17.26 -4.14 2.28
N GLU A 199 18.51 -4.46 2.02
CA GLU A 199 19.65 -3.58 2.21
C GLU A 199 20.31 -3.39 0.85
N THR A 200 20.50 -2.14 0.44
CA THR A 200 21.15 -1.80 -0.83
C THR A 200 22.66 -1.96 -0.73
N GLN A 201 23.36 -1.89 -1.86
CA GLN A 201 24.81 -2.11 -1.91
C GLN A 201 25.61 -1.08 -1.09
N ASP A 202 25.06 0.12 -0.94
CA ASP A 202 25.63 1.19 -0.12
C ASP A 202 25.32 1.04 1.38
N GLY A 203 24.52 0.04 1.77
CA GLY A 203 24.09 -0.20 3.15
C GLY A 203 22.80 0.52 3.57
N SER A 204 22.08 1.15 2.64
CA SER A 204 20.78 1.76 2.96
C SER A 204 19.74 0.68 3.25
N PHE A 205 18.94 0.89 4.29
CA PHE A 205 17.95 -0.08 4.76
C PHE A 205 16.55 0.32 4.29
N VAL A 206 15.86 -0.57 3.56
CA VAL A 206 14.58 -0.29 2.90
C VAL A 206 13.50 -1.27 3.38
N ILE A 207 12.34 -0.75 3.77
CA ILE A 207 11.15 -1.54 4.13
C ILE A 207 10.02 -1.16 3.17
N ILE A 208 9.37 -2.16 2.57
CA ILE A 208 8.29 -1.96 1.59
C ILE A 208 7.00 -2.61 2.10
N TRP A 209 5.89 -1.89 1.96
CA TRP A 209 4.52 -2.35 2.21
C TRP A 209 3.65 -2.17 0.99
N GLN A 210 2.67 -3.05 0.85
CA GLN A 210 1.51 -2.79 0.00
C GLN A 210 0.46 -2.10 0.86
N THR A 211 -0.16 -1.04 0.36
CA THR A 211 -1.01 -0.20 1.21
C THR A 211 -2.19 0.41 0.46
N TYR A 212 -3.05 1.11 1.20
CA TYR A 212 -4.03 2.02 0.63
C TYR A 212 -3.45 3.44 0.60
N HIS A 213 -3.81 4.20 -0.43
CA HIS A 213 -3.38 5.59 -0.56
C HIS A 213 -4.28 6.50 0.30
N ASP A 214 -4.13 6.41 1.63
CA ASP A 214 -4.87 7.24 2.57
C ASP A 214 -4.04 7.63 3.81
N ALA A 215 -4.47 8.70 4.49
CA ALA A 215 -3.77 9.26 5.63
C ALA A 215 -3.77 8.34 6.87
N LEU A 216 -4.77 7.47 7.00
CA LEU A 216 -4.89 6.58 8.16
C LEU A 216 -3.82 5.50 8.13
N HIS A 217 -3.62 4.88 6.96
CA HIS A 217 -2.56 3.90 6.78
C HIS A 217 -1.19 4.55 6.85
N PHE A 218 -1.00 5.74 6.28
CA PHE A 218 0.27 6.47 6.40
C PHE A 218 0.60 6.82 7.86
N ALA A 219 -0.39 7.26 8.63
CA ALA A 219 -0.22 7.49 10.06
C ALA A 219 0.13 6.20 10.82
N TYR A 220 -0.45 5.05 10.44
CA TYR A 220 -0.10 3.76 11.03
C TYR A 220 1.40 3.45 10.86
N TYR A 221 1.96 3.58 9.65
CA TYR A 221 3.39 3.27 9.43
C TYR A 221 4.31 4.23 10.17
N LEU A 222 3.99 5.52 10.16
CA LEU A 222 4.77 6.50 10.88
C LEU A 222 4.73 6.28 12.39
N ASN A 223 3.57 5.93 12.94
CA ASN A 223 3.44 5.55 14.35
C ASN A 223 4.22 4.27 14.66
N TRP A 224 4.16 3.27 13.76
CA TRP A 224 4.95 2.05 13.91
C TRP A 224 6.45 2.34 14.00
N LEU A 225 6.98 3.24 13.17
CA LEU A 225 8.37 3.69 13.26
C LEU A 225 8.70 4.36 14.60
N LYS A 226 7.81 5.24 15.08
CA LYS A 226 7.97 5.94 16.37
C LYS A 226 7.94 4.96 17.56
N THR A 227 7.11 3.93 17.51
CA THR A 227 6.96 2.96 18.61
C THR A 227 8.11 1.95 18.68
N ASN A 228 8.65 1.50 17.55
CA ASN A 228 9.63 0.39 17.51
C ASN A 228 11.08 0.84 17.76
N ARG A 229 11.26 1.88 18.59
CA ARG A 229 12.55 2.33 19.11
C ARG A 229 13.62 2.48 18.02
N LEU A 230 13.31 3.25 16.98
CA LEU A 230 14.33 3.69 16.03
C LEU A 230 15.51 4.26 16.84
N THR A 231 16.63 3.54 16.84
CA THR A 231 17.86 3.91 17.55
C THR A 231 18.94 4.01 16.50
N ARG A 232 19.79 5.02 16.59
CA ARG A 232 20.91 5.15 15.66
C ARG A 232 21.87 3.97 15.84
N ALA A 233 22.46 3.48 14.76
CA ALA A 233 23.52 2.49 14.91
C ALA A 233 24.68 3.13 15.68
N GLU A 234 25.21 2.43 16.69
CA GLU A 234 26.42 2.86 17.37
C GLU A 234 27.57 2.85 16.35
N VAL A 235 28.09 4.03 16.03
CA VAL A 235 29.29 4.16 15.21
C VAL A 235 30.44 3.63 16.04
N LYS A 236 30.86 2.38 15.81
CA LYS A 236 32.16 1.93 16.29
C LYS A 236 33.20 2.86 15.67
N PRO A 237 34.07 3.52 16.47
CA PRO A 237 35.13 4.35 15.90
C PRO A 237 35.98 3.46 14.99
N VAL A 238 36.11 3.89 13.75
CA VAL A 238 37.00 3.26 12.77
C VAL A 238 38.41 3.50 13.28
N GLU A 239 38.99 2.50 13.93
CA GLU A 239 40.43 2.46 14.15
C GLU A 239 41.10 2.45 12.77
N GLU A 240 41.97 3.44 12.57
CA GLU A 240 42.87 3.59 11.44
C GLU A 240 43.58 2.27 11.11
N GLN A 241 43.13 1.57 10.07
CA GLN A 241 43.99 0.66 9.32
C GLN A 241 44.91 1.49 8.42
N VAL A 242 45.90 2.12 9.04
CA VAL A 242 47.13 2.56 8.38
C VAL A 242 48.10 1.39 8.45
N VAL A 243 48.16 0.54 7.40
CA VAL A 243 49.37 -0.25 7.09
C VAL A 243 49.49 -0.45 5.57
N SER A 244 50.32 0.43 4.99
CA SER A 244 51.36 0.16 3.99
C SER A 244 50.99 -0.24 2.55
N LEU A 245 51.09 0.77 1.69
CA LEU A 245 51.53 0.68 0.31
C LEU A 245 53.02 0.25 0.25
N GLU A 246 53.33 -0.89 -0.37
CA GLU A 246 54.59 -1.16 -1.10
C GLU A 246 54.33 -2.33 -2.07
N LYS A 247 53.97 -2.09 -3.34
CA LYS A 247 54.81 -1.87 -4.54
C LYS A 247 55.25 -3.19 -5.23
N VAL A 248 55.27 -3.16 -6.58
CA VAL A 248 56.00 -4.04 -7.53
C VAL A 248 55.23 -5.33 -7.92
N ASP A 249 54.94 -5.72 -9.17
CA ASP A 249 55.26 -5.23 -10.52
C ASP A 249 54.34 -5.87 -11.59
N SER A 250 54.04 -5.09 -12.63
CA SER A 250 54.14 -5.40 -14.07
C SER A 250 54.02 -6.87 -14.57
N VAL A 251 52.93 -7.19 -15.29
CA VAL A 251 52.94 -7.96 -16.56
C VAL A 251 51.79 -7.51 -17.47
N ARG A 252 52.12 -7.38 -18.77
CA ARG A 252 51.37 -6.86 -19.93
C ARG A 252 49.99 -7.50 -20.27
N PRO A 253 49.19 -6.81 -21.11
CA PRO A 253 47.93 -7.29 -21.66
C PRO A 253 48.14 -8.20 -22.89
N ALA A 254 47.29 -9.21 -23.03
CA ALA A 254 47.16 -10.00 -24.26
C ALA A 254 45.81 -9.67 -24.92
N GLU A 255 45.91 -9.20 -26.16
CA GLU A 255 44.84 -9.04 -27.14
C GLU A 255 44.13 -10.36 -27.46
N ARG A 256 42.84 -10.23 -27.85
CA ARG A 256 42.01 -11.03 -28.78
C ARG A 256 40.58 -11.08 -28.25
N ASP A 257 39.52 -10.97 -29.04
CA ASP A 257 39.36 -10.70 -30.45
C ASP A 257 37.92 -10.19 -30.62
N VAL A 258 37.75 -9.26 -31.55
CA VAL A 258 36.47 -8.75 -32.02
C VAL A 258 35.73 -9.86 -32.74
N SER A 259 34.48 -10.16 -32.39
CA SER A 259 33.50 -10.80 -33.28
C SER A 259 32.05 -10.65 -32.78
N SER A 260 31.34 -9.71 -33.38
CA SER A 260 29.90 -9.73 -33.66
C SER A 260 29.74 -8.89 -34.93
N PRO A 261 28.81 -9.17 -35.87
CA PRO A 261 27.43 -9.58 -35.57
C PRO A 261 26.84 -10.62 -36.55
N LEU A 262 25.71 -11.22 -36.18
CA LEU A 262 24.67 -11.48 -37.19
C LEU A 262 23.28 -11.40 -36.56
N THR A 263 22.56 -10.37 -37.01
CA THR A 263 21.15 -10.09 -36.81
C THR A 263 20.31 -11.24 -37.34
N THR A 264 19.31 -11.69 -36.57
CA THR A 264 18.14 -12.36 -37.13
C THR A 264 16.92 -11.67 -36.57
N GLU A 265 16.29 -10.83 -37.40
CA GLU A 265 14.93 -10.35 -37.17
C GLU A 265 14.01 -11.57 -37.11
N SER A 266 13.33 -11.73 -35.97
CA SER A 266 12.09 -12.51 -35.91
C SER A 266 11.01 -11.59 -35.38
N THR A 267 10.16 -11.15 -36.29
CA THR A 267 8.90 -10.47 -36.02
C THR A 267 7.98 -11.45 -35.31
N ASP A 268 7.81 -11.30 -34.01
CA ASP A 268 6.74 -12.00 -33.29
C ASP A 268 5.89 -11.00 -32.51
N HIS A 269 4.58 -11.15 -32.72
CA HIS A 269 3.48 -10.31 -32.28
C HIS A 269 3.50 -9.99 -30.78
N PRO A 270 2.92 -8.84 -30.35
CA PRO A 270 2.84 -8.48 -28.94
C PRO A 270 2.00 -9.52 -28.17
N VAL A 271 2.70 -10.36 -27.42
CA VAL A 271 2.10 -11.22 -26.40
C VAL A 271 1.56 -10.30 -25.31
N LEU A 272 0.26 -10.41 -25.02
CA LEU A 272 -0.40 -9.69 -23.94
C LEU A 272 0.40 -9.84 -22.63
N HIS A 273 0.94 -8.72 -22.14
CA HIS A 273 1.59 -8.63 -20.85
C HIS A 273 0.58 -8.96 -19.75
N SER A 274 0.81 -10.07 -19.03
CA SER A 274 0.18 -10.27 -17.71
C SER A 274 0.61 -9.14 -16.75
N SER A 275 -0.18 -8.86 -15.73
CA SER A 275 0.04 -7.80 -14.72
C SER A 275 1.13 -8.12 -13.68
N ARG A 276 1.58 -9.37 -13.64
CA ARG A 276 2.58 -9.87 -12.71
C ARG A 276 3.97 -9.21 -12.83
N PRO A 277 4.52 -8.91 -14.03
CA PRO A 277 5.82 -8.26 -14.18
C PRO A 277 5.83 -6.84 -13.62
N GLN A 278 4.73 -6.08 -13.70
CA GLN A 278 4.65 -4.73 -13.15
C GLN A 278 4.62 -4.74 -11.63
N HIS A 279 3.91 -5.71 -11.04
CA HIS A 279 3.95 -5.94 -9.61
C HIS A 279 5.36 -6.33 -9.15
N GLU A 280 5.99 -7.30 -9.83
CA GLU A 280 7.36 -7.74 -9.52
C GLU A 280 8.37 -6.59 -9.70
N GLN A 281 8.23 -5.76 -10.74
CA GLN A 281 9.09 -4.58 -10.97
C GLN A 281 8.92 -3.49 -9.91
N ALA A 282 7.68 -3.17 -9.48
CA ALA A 282 7.46 -2.21 -8.40
C ALA A 282 7.92 -2.74 -7.04
N LEU A 283 8.03 -4.06 -6.90
CA LEU A 283 8.69 -4.65 -5.75
C LEU A 283 10.21 -4.55 -5.85
N GLY A 284 10.78 -4.22 -7.01
CA GLY A 284 12.22 -4.23 -7.27
C GLY A 284 12.77 -5.57 -7.73
N GLN A 285 11.91 -6.50 -8.16
CA GLN A 285 12.34 -7.82 -8.60
C GLN A 285 12.66 -7.78 -10.10
N PRO A 286 13.75 -8.42 -10.55
CA PRO A 286 14.04 -8.55 -11.96
C PRO A 286 12.89 -9.33 -12.63
N PRO A 287 12.45 -8.94 -13.85
CA PRO A 287 11.37 -9.62 -14.53
C PRO A 287 11.74 -11.09 -14.74
N LYS A 288 10.95 -12.00 -14.16
CA LYS A 288 11.10 -13.43 -14.44
C LYS A 288 10.71 -13.68 -15.89
N LEU A 289 11.71 -13.77 -16.78
CA LEU A 289 11.53 -14.25 -18.14
C LEU A 289 11.00 -15.69 -18.06
N GLN A 290 9.69 -15.86 -18.25
CA GLN A 290 9.13 -17.18 -18.51
C GLN A 290 9.53 -17.58 -19.93
N THR A 291 10.71 -18.17 -20.09
CA THR A 291 11.05 -18.96 -21.26
C THR A 291 10.21 -20.23 -21.21
N ARG A 292 8.98 -20.15 -21.74
CA ARG A 292 8.19 -21.34 -22.03
C ARG A 292 8.82 -22.01 -23.24
N SER A 293 9.78 -22.90 -23.01
CA SER A 293 10.29 -23.83 -24.01
C SER A 293 9.11 -24.63 -24.56
N ARG A 294 8.75 -24.41 -25.82
CA ARG A 294 7.84 -25.31 -26.54
C ARG A 294 8.64 -26.56 -26.90
N TYR A 295 8.39 -27.64 -26.16
CA TYR A 295 8.53 -29.00 -26.66
C TYR A 295 7.12 -29.59 -26.74
#